data_AF-A0A090GUL7-F1
#
_entry.id   AF-A0A090GUL7-F1
#
_cell.length_a   1.000
_cell.length_b   1.000
_cell.length_c   1.000
_cell.angle_alpha   90.00
_cell.angle_beta   90.00
_cell.angle_gamma   90.00
#
_symmetry.space_group_name_H-M   'P 1'
#
loop_
_entity.id
_entity.type
_entity.pdbx_description
1 polymer ?
#
loop_
_entity_poly.entity_id
_entity_poly.type
_entity_poly.pdbx_seq_one_letter_code
_entity_poly.pdbx_strand_id
1 'polypeptide(L)' 'MALADDIRMAERHVRHGELHIARQHSLIAGLEAAGKPADGAKAFLALLEDLQMLHRAHLSRLLRRASGG' A
#
# COMPACT_ATOMS: atom_id res chain seq x y z
N MET A 1 -21.59 -4.59 -7.14
CA MET A 1 -20.50 -5.53 -7.50
C MET A 1 -20.63 -6.76 -6.61
N ALA A 2 -20.22 -7.94 -7.08
CA ALA A 2 -20.27 -9.15 -6.25
C ALA A 2 -19.14 -9.11 -5.21
N LEU A 3 -19.34 -9.70 -4.03
CA LEU A 3 -18.33 -9.72 -2.95
C LEU A 3 -16.96 -10.25 -3.42
N ALA A 4 -16.96 -11.21 -4.36
CA ALA A 4 -15.74 -11.73 -4.97
C ALA A 4 -14.99 -10.69 -5.83
N ASP A 5 -15.71 -9.79 -6.53
CA ASP A 5 -15.10 -8.69 -7.28
C ASP A 5 -14.43 -7.69 -6.35
N ASP A 6 -15.11 -7.34 -5.25
CA ASP A 6 -14.59 -6.41 -4.25
C ASP A 6 -13.32 -6.96 -3.59
N ILE A 7 -13.28 -8.26 -3.30
CA ILE A 7 -12.08 -8.94 -2.76
C ILE A 7 -10.94 -8.86 -3.77
N ARG A 8 -11.16 -9.26 -5.03
CA ARG A 8 -10.13 -9.18 -6.09
C ARG A 8 -9.60 -7.77 -6.27
N MET A 9 -10.46 -6.77 -6.17
CA MET A 9 -10.07 -5.36 -6.24
C MET A 9 -9.20 -4.97 -5.03
N ALA A 10 -9.60 -5.33 -3.82
CA ALA A 10 -8.85 -5.03 -2.61
C ALA A 10 -7.47 -5.73 -2.59
N GLU A 11 -7.39 -6.99 -3.02
CA GLU A 11 -6.11 -7.71 -3.18
C GLU A 11 -5.18 -7.01 -4.15
N ARG A 12 -5.71 -6.52 -5.29
CA ARG A 12 -4.91 -5.76 -6.25
C ARG A 12 -4.38 -4.46 -5.64
N HIS A 13 -5.21 -3.73 -4.88
CA HIS A 13 -4.75 -2.51 -4.20
C HIS A 13 -3.65 -2.79 -3.17
N VAL A 14 -3.77 -3.87 -2.38
CA VAL A 14 -2.73 -4.30 -1.44
C VAL A 14 -1.43 -4.60 -2.17
N ARG A 15 -1.46 -5.36 -3.26
CA ARG A 15 -0.26 -5.71 -4.05
C ARG A 15 0.39 -4.48 -4.69
N HIS A 16 -0.43 -3.57 -5.24
CA HIS A 16 0.08 -2.34 -5.85
C HIS A 16 0.71 -1.41 -4.79
N GLY A 17 0.10 -1.30 -3.61
CA GLY A 17 0.66 -0.50 -2.52
C GLY A 17 2.00 -1.05 -2.02
N GLU A 18 2.16 -2.37 -1.91
CA GLU A 18 3.44 -3.00 -1.57
C GLU A 18 4.53 -2.68 -2.60
N LEU A 19 4.21 -2.75 -3.89
CA LEU A 19 5.13 -2.40 -4.95
C LEU A 19 5.53 -0.92 -4.91
N HIS A 20 4.58 -0.02 -4.66
CA HIS A 20 4.85 1.41 -4.56
C HIS A 20 5.73 1.75 -3.35
N ILE A 21 5.44 1.15 -2.18
CA ILE A 21 6.26 1.32 -0.97
C ILE A 21 7.70 0.85 -1.21
N ALA A 22 7.89 -0.34 -1.78
CA ALA A 22 9.23 -0.87 -2.08
C ALA A 22 10.02 0.03 -3.04
N ARG A 23 9.35 0.54 -4.09
CA ARG A 23 9.95 1.51 -5.02
C ARG A 23 10.31 2.83 -4.33
N GLN A 24 9.44 3.31 -3.44
CA GLN A 24 9.67 4.56 -2.72
C GLN A 24 10.85 4.46 -1.74
N HIS A 25 11.01 3.32 -1.05
CA HIS A 25 12.22 3.07 -0.26
C HIS A 25 13.48 3.10 -1.12
N SER A 26 13.44 2.47 -2.30
CA SER A 26 14.58 2.46 -3.23
C SER A 26 14.92 3.88 -3.72
N LEU A 27 13.90 4.70 -4.00
CA LEU A 27 14.07 6.11 -4.36
C LEU A 27 14.73 6.90 -3.23
N ILE A 28 14.24 6.76 -1.99
CA ILE A 28 14.78 7.45 -0.82
C ILE A 28 16.25 7.08 -0.61
N ALA A 29 16.58 5.78 -0.65
CA ALA A 29 17.96 5.32 -0.53
C ALA A 29 18.88 5.92 -1.60
N GLY A 30 18.39 6.02 -2.85
CA GLY A 30 19.14 6.66 -3.94
C GLY A 30 19.36 8.16 -3.74
N LEU A 31 18.36 8.89 -3.22
CA LEU A 31 18.49 10.31 -2.89
C LEU A 31 19.51 10.54 -1.76
N GLU A 32 19.41 9.76 -0.69
CA GLU A 32 20.30 9.86 0.46
C GLU A 32 21.76 9.52 0.10
N ALA A 33 21.97 8.46 -0.70
CA ALA A 33 23.30 8.11 -1.21
C ALA A 33 23.92 9.21 -2.08
N ALA A 34 23.08 9.98 -2.79
CA ALA A 34 23.52 11.11 -3.60
C ALA A 34 23.63 12.43 -2.81
N GLY A 35 23.43 12.42 -1.49
CA GLY A 35 23.42 13.62 -0.65
C GLY A 35 22.29 14.60 -0.97
N LYS A 36 21.21 14.12 -1.60
CA LYS A 36 20.06 14.95 -2.02
C LYS A 36 18.99 14.94 -0.92
N PRO A 37 18.23 16.04 -0.76
CA PRO A 37 17.09 16.07 0.15
C PRO A 37 16.06 14.99 -0.20
N ALA A 38 15.60 14.26 0.81
CA ALA A 38 14.62 13.17 0.66
C ALA A 38 13.32 13.42 1.46
N ASP A 39 13.16 14.58 2.09
CA ASP A 39 12.06 14.83 3.03
C ASP A 39 10.67 14.70 2.37
N GLY A 40 10.51 15.25 1.16
CA GLY A 40 9.28 15.08 0.39
C GLY A 40 9.01 13.62 0.00
N ALA A 41 10.07 12.86 -0.32
CA ALA A 41 9.94 11.45 -0.64
C ALA A 41 9.57 10.62 0.60
N LYS A 42 10.10 10.96 1.77
CA LYS A 42 9.75 10.35 3.07
C LYS A 42 8.32 10.69 3.49
N ALA A 43 7.90 11.94 3.34
CA ALA A 43 6.51 12.35 3.60
C ALA A 43 5.53 11.59 2.69
N PHE A 44 5.88 11.43 1.41
CA PHE A 44 5.05 10.64 0.50
C PHE A 44 5.04 9.14 0.85
N LEU A 45 6.17 8.58 1.29
CA LEU A 45 6.22 7.21 1.80
C LEU A 45 5.25 6.99 2.96
N ALA A 46 5.22 7.90 3.95
CA ALA A 46 4.28 7.81 5.06
C ALA A 46 2.81 7.77 4.59
N LEU A 47 2.44 8.60 3.61
CA LEU A 47 1.10 8.56 3.02
C LEU A 47 0.80 7.22 2.33
N LEU A 48 1.77 6.63 1.64
CA LEU A 48 1.62 5.30 1.02
C LEU A 48 1.42 4.21 2.08
N GLU A 49 2.15 4.28 3.19
CA GLU A 49 2.05 3.33 4.30
C GLU A 49 0.68 3.42 4.99
N ASP A 50 0.18 4.63 5.24
CA ASP A 50 -1.18 4.86 5.78
C ASP A 50 -2.26 4.29 4.84
N LEU A 51 -2.16 4.59 3.55
CA LEU A 51 -3.06 4.02 2.53
C LEU A 51 -2.99 2.48 2.49
N GLN A 52 -1.80 1.91 2.61
CA GLN A 52 -1.61 0.46 2.60
C GLN A 52 -2.25 -0.20 3.83
N MET A 53 -2.18 0.45 4.99
CA MET A 53 -2.88 -0.01 6.19
C MET A 53 -4.39 -0.08 5.95
N LEU A 54 -4.97 0.96 5.35
CA LEU A 54 -6.39 1.00 5.01
C LEU A 54 -6.78 -0.09 4.00
N HIS A 55 -5.98 -0.31 2.96
CA HIS A 55 -6.21 -1.38 1.99
C HIS A 55 -6.21 -2.77 2.63
N ARG A 56 -5.23 -3.05 3.52
CA ARG A 56 -5.14 -4.32 4.25
C ARG A 56 -6.33 -4.52 5.18
N ALA A 57 -6.71 -3.48 5.93
CA ALA A 57 -7.88 -3.52 6.81
C ALA A 57 -9.18 -3.76 6.02
N HIS A 58 -9.31 -3.13 4.85
CA HIS A 58 -10.45 -3.33 3.97
C HIS A 58 -10.52 -4.77 3.44
N LEU A 59 -9.41 -5.29 2.91
CA LEU A 59 -9.33 -6.68 2.43
C LEU A 59 -9.68 -7.66 3.56
N SER A 60 -9.10 -7.49 4.74
CA SER A 60 -9.38 -8.31 5.92
C SER A 60 -10.88 -8.33 6.28
N ARG A 61 -11.55 -7.17 6.19
CA ARG A 61 -13.01 -7.08 6.41
C ARG A 61 -13.81 -7.83 5.34
N LEU A 62 -13.42 -7.73 4.07
CA LEU A 62 -14.10 -8.44 2.98
C LEU A 62 -13.94 -9.96 3.10
N LEU A 63 -12.73 -10.42 3.45
CA LEU A 63 -12.46 -11.84 3.67
C LEU A 63 -13.29 -12.41 4.82
N ARG A 64 -13.41 -11.68 5.95
CA ARG A 64 -14.30 -12.10 7.06
C ARG A 64 -15.76 -12.24 6.64
N ARG A 65 -16.25 -11.32 5.79
CA ARG A 65 -17.62 -11.40 5.26
C ARG A 65 -17.82 -12.59 4.33
N ALA A 66 -16.80 -12.95 3.55
CA ALA A 66 -16.86 -14.11 2.64
C ALA A 66 -16.79 -15.45 3.37
N SER A 67 -16.07 -15.51 4.49
CA SER A 67 -15.99 -16.71 5.34
C SER A 67 -17.20 -16.92 6.24
N GLY A 68 -18.28 -16.14 6.06
CA GLY A 68 -19.55 -16.35 6.77
C GLY A 68 -19.64 -15.77 8.17
N GLY A 69 -18.77 -14.79 8.52
CA GLY A 69 -18.84 -13.92 9.71
C GLY A 69 -19.52 -14.49 10.94
#